data_AF-A0A4U5QK57-F1
#
_entry.id   AF-A0A4U5QK57-F1
#
_cell.length_a   1.000
_cell.length_b   1.000
_cell.length_c   1.000
_cell.angle_alpha   90.00
_cell.angle_beta   90.00
_cell.angle_gamma   90.00
#
_symmetry.space_group_name_H-M   'P 1'
#
loop_
_entity.id
_entity.type
_entity.pdbx_description
1 polymer ?
#
loop_
_entity_poly.entity_id
_entity_poly.type
_entity_poly.pdbx_seq_one_letter_code
_entity_poly.pdbx_strand_id
1 'polypeptide(L)'
;MAEVDMKSFDPQEFRLFQQIGSCSQHFNEDFIFSEESMNVETPQILDKGLMEYGCLHYRRRCHIRAPCCNEVFDCRHCHNEVKNNINVDQKHRHDMPRHEVKQVICSLCGTEQEVQQVCINCGVCMGKYFCETCKLFDDDTSKKQYHCDGCGICRIGGPENFFHCYKCGCCYSNLLKNSHPCVEGAMHHDCPVCFEFLFESRSDVTVLPCGHTIHESCLKEMRDHYQYACPLCSKSVCDMSKVWEKIDMEIAATPMPEPYLNKMVWILCNDCGKSSEVQFHVVAQKCLNCKSYNTRQTRS
;
A
#
# COMPACT_ATOMS: atom_id res chain seq x y z
N MET A 1 -24.17 28.78 -3.89
CA MET A 1 -23.64 27.39 -3.96
C MET A 1 -23.97 26.79 -2.62
N ALA A 2 -25.02 25.97 -2.54
CA ALA A 2 -25.35 25.28 -1.31
C ALA A 2 -24.47 24.03 -1.25
N GLU A 3 -23.60 23.96 -0.25
CA GLU A 3 -22.98 22.69 0.16
C GLU A 3 -24.11 21.81 0.68
N VAL A 4 -24.34 20.66 0.03
CA VAL A 4 -25.24 19.65 0.57
C VAL A 4 -24.53 19.04 1.77
N ASP A 5 -25.02 19.34 2.96
CA ASP A 5 -24.48 18.83 4.21
C ASP A 5 -24.76 17.32 4.30
N MET A 6 -23.75 16.51 3.94
CA MET A 6 -23.82 15.05 4.03
C MET A 6 -23.90 14.52 5.47
N LYS A 7 -23.89 15.40 6.50
CA LYS A 7 -24.00 15.01 7.91
C LYS A 7 -25.42 14.63 8.35
N SER A 8 -26.43 14.73 7.48
CA SER A 8 -27.79 14.28 7.78
C SER A 8 -28.00 12.76 7.65
N PHE A 9 -26.94 11.99 7.39
CA PHE A 9 -27.02 10.53 7.23
C PHE A 9 -26.56 9.81 8.51
N ASP A 10 -27.49 9.06 9.11
CA ASP A 10 -27.30 8.24 10.31
C ASP A 10 -26.06 7.31 10.21
N PRO A 11 -25.06 7.45 11.11
CA PRO A 11 -23.83 6.65 11.11
C PRO A 11 -24.00 5.16 11.47
N GLN A 12 -25.19 4.71 11.89
CA GLN A 12 -25.35 3.35 12.45
C GLN A 12 -25.76 2.27 11.42
N GLU A 13 -26.24 2.64 10.23
CA GLU A 13 -26.75 1.68 9.24
C GLU A 13 -25.71 1.22 8.18
N PHE A 14 -24.41 1.47 8.40
CA PHE A 14 -23.31 1.07 7.49
C PHE A 14 -22.40 -0.05 8.04
N ARG A 15 -22.66 -0.58 9.24
CA ARG A 15 -21.87 -1.65 9.89
C ARG A 15 -22.31 -3.08 9.57
N LEU A 16 -22.87 -3.34 8.39
CA LEU A 16 -23.33 -4.69 8.04
C LEU A 16 -22.88 -5.18 6.65
N PHE A 17 -21.63 -4.90 6.23
CA PHE A 17 -21.12 -5.46 4.96
C PHE A 17 -19.63 -5.78 5.02
N GLN A 18 -19.24 -6.72 5.89
CA GLN A 18 -17.96 -7.44 5.82
C GLN A 18 -18.15 -8.86 6.36
N GLN A 19 -18.20 -9.87 5.48
CA GLN A 19 -17.86 -11.28 5.75
C GLN A 19 -18.18 -12.15 4.53
N ILE A 20 -17.16 -12.51 3.73
CA ILE A 20 -16.95 -13.82 3.05
C ILE A 20 -15.49 -13.78 2.52
N GLY A 21 -14.61 -14.77 2.64
CA GLY A 21 -14.74 -16.09 3.22
C GLY A 21 -13.38 -16.71 3.55
N SER A 22 -13.36 -17.41 4.68
CA SER A 22 -12.42 -18.48 4.99
C SER A 22 -12.91 -19.78 4.35
N CYS A 23 -12.03 -20.58 3.77
CA CYS A 23 -12.27 -22.01 3.65
C CYS A 23 -10.96 -22.79 3.75
N SER A 24 -10.82 -23.50 4.86
CA SER A 24 -9.89 -24.59 5.10
C SER A 24 -10.32 -25.81 4.29
N GLN A 25 -9.38 -26.66 3.87
CA GLN A 25 -9.54 -28.12 3.92
C GLN A 25 -8.21 -28.86 3.75
N HIS A 26 -8.06 -29.85 4.63
CA HIS A 26 -7.04 -30.88 4.71
C HIS A 26 -7.01 -31.79 3.48
N PHE A 27 -5.84 -32.33 3.15
CA PHE A 27 -5.64 -33.75 2.81
C PHE A 27 -4.21 -34.19 3.19
N ASN A 28 -4.12 -35.31 3.93
CA ASN A 28 -2.94 -36.18 4.14
C ASN A 28 -2.52 -36.80 2.77
N GLU A 29 -1.34 -37.39 2.52
CA GLU A 29 -0.57 -38.36 3.31
C GLU A 29 0.78 -38.65 2.60
N ASP A 30 1.81 -38.91 3.41
CA ASP A 30 2.98 -39.80 3.26
C ASP A 30 3.77 -39.94 1.93
N PHE A 31 5.07 -39.60 2.00
CA PHE A 31 6.10 -40.36 1.27
C PHE A 31 7.43 -40.47 2.02
N ILE A 32 8.02 -41.64 1.87
CA ILE A 32 8.99 -42.32 2.74
C ILE A 32 10.42 -41.78 2.61
N PHE A 33 11.13 -41.73 3.75
CA PHE A 33 12.58 -41.49 3.88
C PHE A 33 13.41 -42.61 3.24
N SER A 34 14.48 -42.24 2.55
CA SER A 34 15.66 -43.10 2.40
C SER A 34 16.89 -42.31 2.84
N GLU A 35 17.50 -42.78 3.92
CA GLU A 35 18.77 -42.30 4.46
C GLU A 35 19.90 -42.58 3.47
N GLU A 36 20.72 -41.57 3.18
CA GLU A 36 22.12 -41.80 2.89
C GLU A 36 22.94 -40.59 3.37
N SER A 37 23.96 -40.95 4.13
CA SER A 37 24.86 -40.16 4.96
C SER A 37 25.69 -39.12 4.22
N MET A 38 25.74 -37.85 4.68
CA MET A 38 26.92 -36.95 4.52
C MET A 38 26.91 -35.79 5.57
N ASN A 39 27.97 -35.71 6.38
CA ASN A 39 28.43 -34.60 7.27
C ASN A 39 27.40 -33.78 8.09
N VAL A 40 27.32 -34.07 9.41
CA VAL A 40 26.33 -33.54 10.36
C VAL A 40 26.73 -32.22 11.06
N GLU A 41 27.95 -31.70 10.89
CA GLU A 41 28.42 -30.53 11.68
C GLU A 41 28.10 -29.14 11.05
N THR A 42 27.87 -29.06 9.74
CA THR A 42 27.66 -27.79 9.01
C THR A 42 26.29 -27.12 9.24
N PRO A 43 25.15 -27.84 9.31
CA PRO A 43 23.85 -27.21 9.53
C PRO A 43 23.71 -26.55 10.91
N GLN A 44 24.35 -27.13 11.94
CA GLN A 44 24.23 -26.66 13.32
C GLN A 44 24.91 -25.30 13.54
N ILE A 45 26.04 -25.06 12.87
CA ILE A 45 26.76 -23.78 12.99
C ILE A 45 26.00 -22.67 12.26
N LEU A 46 25.52 -22.94 11.03
CA LEU A 46 24.81 -21.93 10.23
C LEU A 46 23.56 -21.40 10.92
N ASP A 47 22.85 -22.28 11.62
CA ASP A 47 21.54 -22.00 12.21
C ASP A 47 21.62 -21.60 13.69
N LYS A 48 22.83 -21.47 14.24
CA LYS A 48 23.02 -20.98 15.61
C LYS A 48 22.40 -19.59 15.77
N GLY A 49 21.48 -19.44 16.72
CA GLY A 49 20.76 -18.19 16.98
C GLY A 49 19.62 -17.90 15.99
N LEU A 50 19.12 -18.90 15.27
CA LEU A 50 18.02 -18.73 14.32
C LEU A 50 16.77 -18.14 15.00
N MET A 51 16.25 -17.03 14.46
CA MET A 51 15.07 -16.30 14.98
C MET A 51 15.22 -15.66 16.38
N GLU A 52 16.38 -15.80 17.04
CA GLU A 52 16.62 -15.26 18.39
C GLU A 52 17.02 -13.78 18.39
N TYR A 53 17.52 -13.26 17.26
CA TYR A 53 18.08 -11.91 17.13
C TYR A 53 17.29 -11.04 16.15
N GLY A 54 17.56 -9.74 16.18
CA GLY A 54 16.98 -8.73 15.29
C GLY A 54 16.04 -7.79 16.02
N CYS A 55 15.05 -7.28 15.31
CA CYS A 55 14.13 -6.25 15.80
C CYS A 55 12.68 -6.56 15.37
N LEU A 56 11.76 -5.64 15.65
CA LEU A 56 10.35 -5.75 15.23
C LEU A 56 10.16 -5.78 13.70
N HIS A 57 11.13 -5.26 12.94
CA HIS A 57 11.06 -5.21 11.48
C HIS A 57 11.53 -6.51 10.82
N TYR A 58 12.70 -7.01 11.26
CA TYR A 58 13.39 -8.15 10.66
C TYR A 58 14.03 -9.01 11.74
N ARG A 59 13.92 -10.32 11.59
CA ARG A 59 14.67 -11.29 12.39
C ARG A 59 16.01 -11.49 11.73
N ARG A 60 17.11 -11.17 12.39
CA ARG A 60 18.44 -11.17 11.75
C ARG A 60 19.53 -11.29 12.80
N ARG A 61 20.61 -11.96 12.45
CA ARG A 61 21.78 -12.20 13.33
C ARG A 61 22.94 -11.23 13.07
N CYS A 62 22.63 -10.03 12.58
CA CYS A 62 23.61 -8.96 12.42
C CYS A 62 23.00 -7.56 12.54
N HIS A 63 23.82 -6.61 12.95
CA HIS A 63 23.56 -5.18 12.91
C HIS A 63 24.17 -4.56 11.65
N ILE A 64 23.64 -3.43 11.21
CA ILE A 64 24.20 -2.63 10.10
C ILE A 64 24.97 -1.43 10.66
N ARG A 65 26.08 -1.11 10.00
CA ARG A 65 26.74 0.19 10.16
C ARG A 65 26.16 1.18 9.16
N ALA A 66 25.49 2.20 9.66
CA ALA A 66 24.81 3.21 8.87
C ALA A 66 25.83 4.04 8.08
N PRO A 67 25.82 4.05 6.73
CA PRO A 67 26.79 4.82 5.94
C PRO A 67 26.63 6.34 6.11
N CYS A 68 25.44 6.83 6.47
CA CYS A 68 25.15 8.24 6.63
C CYS A 68 25.73 8.86 7.92
N CYS A 69 25.80 8.10 9.01
CA CYS A 69 26.20 8.62 10.34
C CYS A 69 27.21 7.73 11.09
N ASN A 70 27.61 6.60 10.50
CA ASN A 70 28.52 5.61 11.08
C ASN A 70 28.06 4.96 12.39
N GLU A 71 26.79 5.13 12.76
CA GLU A 71 26.17 4.50 13.92
C GLU A 71 25.67 3.08 13.60
N VAL A 72 25.49 2.26 14.63
CA VAL A 72 25.10 0.85 14.50
C VAL A 72 23.64 0.67 14.89
N PHE A 73 22.89 -0.03 14.03
CA PHE A 73 21.47 -0.31 14.23
C PHE A 73 21.14 -1.75 13.83
N ASP A 74 20.06 -2.33 14.37
CA ASP A 74 19.58 -3.64 13.91
C ASP A 74 19.19 -3.63 12.42
N CYS A 75 18.54 -2.56 11.96
CA CYS A 75 18.15 -2.41 10.58
C CYS A 75 17.94 -0.94 10.20
N ARG A 76 17.70 -0.69 8.91
CA ARG A 76 17.44 0.66 8.37
C ARG A 76 16.20 1.31 8.99
N HIS A 77 15.19 0.52 9.34
CA HIS A 77 13.95 1.06 9.91
C HIS A 77 14.15 1.53 11.35
N CYS A 78 14.88 0.76 12.16
CA CYS A 78 15.28 1.19 13.50
C CYS A 78 16.12 2.48 13.45
N HIS A 79 17.03 2.59 12.48
CA HIS A 79 17.75 3.85 12.24
C HIS A 79 16.80 5.01 11.92
N ASN A 80 15.93 4.87 10.91
CA ASN A 80 15.07 5.96 10.47
C ASN A 80 14.08 6.37 11.58
N GLU A 81 13.60 5.43 12.39
CA GLU A 81 12.72 5.73 13.54
C GLU A 81 13.44 6.54 14.62
N VAL A 82 14.71 6.24 14.89
CA VAL A 82 15.53 7.03 15.81
C VAL A 82 15.88 8.39 15.22
N LYS A 83 16.36 8.44 13.96
CA LYS A 83 16.85 9.66 13.32
C LYS A 83 15.74 10.63 12.92
N ASN A 84 14.53 10.15 12.63
CA ASN A 84 13.38 11.00 12.30
C ASN A 84 12.42 11.21 13.48
N ASN A 85 12.82 10.83 14.69
CA ASN A 85 12.01 11.09 15.87
C ASN A 85 11.79 12.61 16.05
N ILE A 86 10.62 13.00 16.56
CA ILE A 86 10.27 14.40 16.78
C ILE A 86 11.25 15.15 17.68
N ASN A 87 11.91 14.43 18.60
CA ASN A 87 12.89 14.97 19.54
C ASN A 87 14.27 15.23 18.89
N VAL A 88 14.50 14.75 17.66
CA VAL A 88 15.73 15.02 16.92
C VAL A 88 15.62 16.36 16.20
N ASP A 89 16.64 17.20 16.37
CA ASP A 89 16.81 18.46 15.64
C ASP A 89 16.65 18.20 14.14
N GLN A 90 15.80 19.00 13.49
CA GLN A 90 15.43 18.85 12.09
C GLN A 90 16.67 18.74 11.17
N LYS A 91 17.77 19.42 11.48
CA LYS A 91 19.00 19.39 10.68
C LYS A 91 19.73 18.03 10.71
N HIS A 92 19.40 17.18 11.69
CA HIS A 92 19.99 15.84 11.83
C HIS A 92 19.01 14.74 11.43
N ARG A 93 17.78 15.06 11.01
CA ARG A 93 16.83 14.08 10.50
C ARG A 93 17.26 13.61 9.13
N HIS A 94 17.30 12.30 8.93
CA HIS A 94 17.69 11.70 7.67
C HIS A 94 17.30 10.22 7.64
N ASP A 95 17.11 9.73 6.42
CA ASP A 95 16.94 8.31 6.15
C ASP A 95 18.27 7.65 5.79
N MET A 96 18.39 6.37 6.15
CA MET A 96 19.55 5.57 5.77
C MET A 96 19.49 5.18 4.28
N PRO A 97 20.55 5.44 3.49
CA PRO A 97 20.63 4.96 2.11
C PRO A 97 20.91 3.44 2.10
N ARG A 98 19.85 2.64 1.97
CA ARG A 98 19.89 1.17 2.12
C ARG A 98 20.89 0.45 1.23
N HIS A 99 21.09 0.95 0.01
CA HIS A 99 21.96 0.31 -1.00
C HIS A 99 23.45 0.60 -0.76
N GLU A 100 23.77 1.59 0.08
CA GLU A 100 25.14 2.02 0.36
C GLU A 100 25.76 1.35 1.59
N VAL A 101 25.01 0.48 2.28
CA VAL A 101 25.53 -0.27 3.43
C VAL A 101 26.65 -1.21 2.96
N LYS A 102 27.84 -1.03 3.53
CA LYS A 102 29.03 -1.84 3.24
C LYS A 102 29.40 -2.80 4.36
N GLN A 103 29.12 -2.42 5.61
CA GLN A 103 29.57 -3.17 6.79
C GLN A 103 28.41 -3.64 7.67
N VAL A 104 28.58 -4.84 8.22
CA VAL A 104 27.67 -5.47 9.18
C VAL A 104 28.45 -6.03 10.35
N ILE A 105 27.80 -6.10 11.51
CA ILE A 105 28.37 -6.62 12.75
C ILE A 105 27.58 -7.87 13.14
N CYS A 106 28.23 -9.02 13.26
CA CYS A 106 27.60 -10.27 13.66
C CYS A 106 27.10 -10.19 15.11
N SER A 107 25.82 -10.49 15.34
CA SER A 107 25.21 -10.41 16.68
C SER A 107 25.68 -11.53 17.63
N LEU A 108 26.28 -12.60 17.10
CA LEU A 108 26.72 -13.75 17.91
C LEU A 108 28.17 -13.65 18.38
N CYS A 109 29.06 -13.05 17.59
CA CYS A 109 30.48 -12.98 17.90
C CYS A 109 31.06 -11.56 17.88
N GLY A 110 30.27 -10.55 17.49
CA GLY A 110 30.71 -9.16 17.42
C GLY A 110 31.65 -8.83 16.26
N THR A 111 31.95 -9.78 15.37
CA THR A 111 32.81 -9.53 14.21
C THR A 111 32.16 -8.54 13.26
N GLU A 112 32.86 -7.44 13.01
CA GLU A 112 32.55 -6.48 11.95
C GLU A 112 33.18 -6.93 10.62
N GLN A 113 32.39 -6.92 9.55
CA GLN A 113 32.80 -7.45 8.24
C GLN A 113 32.05 -6.75 7.11
N GLU A 114 32.53 -6.93 5.88
CA GLU A 114 31.78 -6.55 4.67
C GLU A 114 30.46 -7.33 4.57
N VAL A 115 29.46 -6.72 3.92
CA VAL A 115 28.13 -7.33 3.74
C VAL A 115 28.25 -8.65 3.00
N GLN A 116 27.99 -9.73 3.73
CA GLN A 116 27.91 -11.10 3.24
C GLN A 116 26.86 -11.84 4.06
N GLN A 117 26.26 -12.89 3.49
CA GLN A 117 25.24 -13.66 4.20
C GLN A 117 25.79 -14.39 5.43
N VAL A 118 27.02 -14.88 5.36
CA VAL A 118 27.63 -15.72 6.41
C VAL A 118 28.70 -14.93 7.15
N CYS A 119 28.76 -15.11 8.47
CA CYS A 119 29.79 -14.47 9.28
C CYS A 119 31.16 -15.10 8.99
N ILE A 120 32.16 -14.28 8.67
CA ILE A 120 33.52 -14.75 8.31
C ILE A 120 34.28 -15.40 9.47
N ASN A 121 33.90 -15.08 10.71
CA ASN A 121 34.59 -15.55 11.90
C ASN A 121 33.93 -16.79 12.51
N CYS A 122 32.62 -16.71 12.79
CA CYS A 122 31.90 -17.80 13.47
C CYS A 122 31.08 -18.70 12.54
N GLY A 123 31.03 -18.42 11.24
CA GLY A 123 30.38 -19.27 10.24
C GLY A 123 28.85 -19.27 10.27
N VAL A 124 28.21 -18.47 11.12
CA VAL A 124 26.74 -18.42 11.20
C VAL A 124 26.15 -17.71 10.00
N CYS A 125 25.04 -18.22 9.46
CA CYS A 125 24.27 -17.50 8.45
C CYS A 125 23.59 -16.32 9.15
N MET A 126 23.71 -15.08 8.69
CA MET A 126 23.19 -13.90 9.40
C MET A 126 21.73 -13.56 9.04
N GLY A 127 21.17 -14.23 8.03
CA GLY A 127 19.76 -14.15 7.62
C GLY A 127 19.43 -15.25 6.63
N LYS A 128 18.40 -16.06 6.90
CA LYS A 128 17.98 -17.14 5.98
C LYS A 128 17.64 -16.61 4.58
N TYR A 129 16.90 -15.50 4.52
CA TYR A 129 16.79 -14.67 3.35
C TYR A 129 17.87 -13.59 3.37
N PHE A 130 18.63 -13.50 2.28
CA PHE A 130 19.62 -12.45 2.06
C PHE A 130 19.44 -11.88 0.66
N CYS A 131 19.39 -10.55 0.57
CA CYS A 131 19.43 -9.84 -0.70
C CYS A 131 20.66 -8.93 -0.72
N GLU A 132 21.60 -9.23 -1.60
CA GLU A 132 22.82 -8.45 -1.76
C GLU A 132 22.54 -7.04 -2.29
N THR A 133 21.62 -6.88 -3.24
CA THR A 133 21.26 -5.57 -3.80
C THR A 133 20.69 -4.65 -2.71
N CYS A 134 19.75 -5.15 -1.92
CA CYS A 134 19.08 -4.35 -0.88
C CYS A 134 19.79 -4.37 0.48
N LYS A 135 20.86 -5.16 0.63
CA LYS A 135 21.56 -5.39 1.90
C LYS A 135 20.59 -5.85 3.02
N LEU A 136 19.58 -6.63 2.64
CA LEU A 136 18.50 -7.11 3.53
C LEU A 136 18.82 -8.50 4.06
N PHE A 137 18.65 -8.68 5.36
CA PHE A 137 18.77 -9.94 6.08
C PHE A 137 17.46 -10.17 6.84
N ASP A 138 16.84 -11.33 6.64
CA ASP A 138 15.66 -11.75 7.39
C ASP A 138 15.64 -13.27 7.56
N ASP A 139 15.44 -13.76 8.77
CA ASP A 139 15.30 -15.18 9.07
C ASP A 139 13.87 -15.66 8.89
N ASP A 140 12.92 -14.74 9.00
CA ASP A 140 11.51 -15.05 8.86
C ASP A 140 11.15 -15.18 7.38
N THR A 141 11.46 -16.34 6.80
CA THR A 141 11.16 -16.66 5.40
C THR A 141 9.67 -16.93 5.14
N SER A 142 8.83 -16.97 6.18
CA SER A 142 7.38 -17.14 6.03
C SER A 142 6.75 -15.99 5.24
N LYS A 143 7.39 -14.81 5.24
CA LYS A 143 6.98 -13.64 4.44
C LYS A 143 7.19 -13.83 2.93
N LYS A 144 7.90 -14.89 2.50
CA LYS A 144 8.25 -15.16 1.09
C LYS A 144 8.84 -13.94 0.39
N GLN A 145 9.90 -13.39 0.98
CA GLN A 145 10.59 -12.21 0.45
C GLN A 145 11.20 -12.53 -0.92
N TYR A 146 11.19 -11.56 -1.82
CA TYR A 146 11.87 -11.66 -3.11
C TYR A 146 12.35 -10.30 -3.58
N HIS A 147 13.44 -10.27 -4.34
CA HIS A 147 13.90 -9.04 -4.97
C HIS A 147 13.16 -8.83 -6.28
N CYS A 148 12.64 -7.62 -6.53
CA CYS A 148 12.11 -7.25 -7.83
C CYS A 148 13.09 -6.32 -8.53
N ASP A 149 13.75 -6.79 -9.58
CA ASP A 149 14.72 -5.99 -10.34
C ASP A 149 14.08 -4.72 -10.94
N GLY A 150 12.84 -4.82 -11.41
CA GLY A 150 12.11 -3.67 -11.94
C GLY A 150 11.83 -2.57 -10.91
N CYS A 151 11.71 -2.94 -9.62
CA CYS A 151 11.56 -1.95 -8.54
C CYS A 151 12.91 -1.59 -7.88
N GLY A 152 13.94 -2.41 -8.03
CA GLY A 152 15.21 -2.29 -7.30
C GLY A 152 15.11 -2.54 -5.79
N ILE A 153 14.00 -3.15 -5.32
CA ILE A 153 13.73 -3.39 -3.90
C ILE A 153 13.12 -4.76 -3.62
N CYS A 154 13.35 -5.26 -2.41
CA CYS A 154 12.69 -6.47 -1.90
C CYS A 154 11.19 -6.23 -1.65
N ARG A 155 10.37 -7.20 -2.04
CA ARG A 155 8.93 -7.31 -1.78
C ARG A 155 8.67 -8.58 -0.97
N ILE A 156 7.42 -8.76 -0.53
CA ILE A 156 6.95 -9.93 0.24
C ILE A 156 5.77 -10.59 -0.48
N GLY A 157 5.43 -11.81 -0.10
CA GLY A 157 4.28 -12.55 -0.62
C GLY A 157 4.59 -13.51 -1.78
N GLY A 158 5.88 -13.70 -2.11
CA GLY A 158 6.34 -14.68 -3.10
C GLY A 158 6.30 -14.16 -4.54
N PRO A 159 7.39 -14.33 -5.32
CA PRO A 159 7.46 -13.81 -6.69
C PRO A 159 6.42 -14.45 -7.62
N GLU A 160 5.92 -15.65 -7.28
CA GLU A 160 4.88 -16.36 -8.02
C GLU A 160 3.51 -15.68 -7.98
N ASN A 161 3.26 -14.80 -7.01
CA ASN A 161 1.97 -14.14 -6.79
C ASN A 161 1.90 -12.73 -7.37
N PHE A 162 3.01 -12.21 -7.88
CA PHE A 162 3.12 -10.83 -8.33
C PHE A 162 3.76 -10.73 -9.72
N PHE A 163 3.48 -9.63 -10.42
CA PHE A 163 4.20 -9.23 -11.62
C PHE A 163 4.62 -7.77 -11.51
N HIS A 164 5.72 -7.41 -12.16
CA HIS A 164 6.12 -6.02 -12.30
C HIS A 164 5.52 -5.43 -13.58
N CYS A 165 4.84 -4.30 -13.48
CA CYS A 165 4.41 -3.53 -14.65
C CYS A 165 5.39 -2.39 -14.90
N TYR A 166 6.23 -2.52 -15.94
CA TYR A 166 7.25 -1.53 -16.27
C TYR A 166 6.68 -0.15 -16.63
N LYS A 167 5.48 -0.11 -17.24
CA LYS A 167 4.81 1.16 -17.53
C LYS A 167 4.39 1.87 -16.24
N CYS A 168 3.82 1.14 -15.27
CA CYS A 168 3.45 1.72 -13.98
C CYS A 168 4.66 1.98 -13.08
N GLY A 169 5.73 1.21 -13.26
CA GLY A 169 6.93 1.20 -12.42
C GLY A 169 6.73 0.48 -11.07
N CYS A 170 5.75 -0.43 -10.94
CA CYS A 170 5.45 -1.08 -9.66
C CYS A 170 5.00 -2.54 -9.79
N CYS A 171 5.02 -3.24 -8.65
CA CYS A 171 4.55 -4.62 -8.54
C CYS A 171 3.05 -4.67 -8.20
N TYR A 172 2.32 -5.52 -8.90
CA TYR A 172 0.92 -5.82 -8.64
C TYR A 172 0.71 -7.32 -8.42
N SER A 173 -0.36 -7.68 -7.72
CA SER A 173 -0.82 -9.07 -7.65
C SER A 173 -1.14 -9.61 -9.05
N ASN A 174 -0.83 -10.87 -9.31
CA ASN A 174 -1.17 -11.56 -10.55
C ASN A 174 -2.68 -11.58 -10.85
N LEU A 175 -3.54 -11.36 -9.85
CA LEU A 175 -4.98 -11.16 -10.06
C LEU A 175 -5.31 -9.94 -10.93
N LEU A 176 -4.43 -8.93 -10.92
CA LEU A 176 -4.59 -7.68 -11.68
C LEU A 176 -3.86 -7.71 -13.03
N LYS A 177 -3.30 -8.87 -13.39
CA LYS A 177 -2.58 -9.05 -14.65
C LYS A 177 -3.57 -8.84 -15.80
N ASN A 178 -3.30 -7.83 -16.61
CA ASN A 178 -4.13 -7.37 -17.74
C ASN A 178 -5.45 -6.64 -17.41
N SER A 179 -5.77 -6.41 -16.13
CA SER A 179 -7.00 -5.72 -15.72
C SER A 179 -6.79 -4.42 -14.95
N HIS A 180 -5.57 -4.15 -14.47
CA HIS A 180 -5.27 -2.89 -13.76
C HIS A 180 -5.35 -1.67 -14.70
N PRO A 181 -5.85 -0.51 -14.22
CA PRO A 181 -5.71 0.76 -14.91
C PRO A 181 -4.23 1.14 -15.01
N CYS A 182 -3.61 0.85 -16.16
CA CYS A 182 -2.18 0.99 -16.35
C CYS A 182 -1.76 2.45 -16.63
N VAL A 183 -1.50 3.18 -15.55
CA VAL A 183 -1.08 4.59 -15.54
C VAL A 183 0.42 4.68 -15.30
N GLU A 184 1.11 5.52 -16.08
CA GLU A 184 2.55 5.74 -15.92
C GLU A 184 2.89 6.33 -14.55
N GLY A 185 3.89 5.75 -13.87
CA GLY A 185 4.30 6.25 -12.55
C GLY A 185 3.21 6.18 -11.48
N ALA A 186 2.34 5.16 -11.53
CA ALA A 186 1.15 5.07 -10.68
C ALA A 186 1.42 5.12 -9.16
N MET A 187 2.66 4.87 -8.72
CA MET A 187 3.09 4.99 -7.32
C MET A 187 4.24 5.99 -7.12
N HIS A 188 4.71 6.64 -8.17
CA HIS A 188 5.86 7.56 -8.13
C HIS A 188 5.40 8.99 -7.87
N HIS A 189 4.60 9.16 -6.83
CA HIS A 189 4.11 10.46 -6.35
C HIS A 189 3.74 10.35 -4.87
N ASP A 190 3.55 11.50 -4.23
CA ASP A 190 3.11 11.56 -2.83
C ASP A 190 1.62 11.26 -2.72
N CYS A 191 1.24 10.62 -1.63
CA CYS A 191 -0.17 10.45 -1.31
C CYS A 191 -0.81 11.85 -1.15
N PRO A 192 -1.90 12.17 -1.86
CA PRO A 192 -2.56 13.48 -1.79
C PRO A 192 -3.24 13.77 -0.45
N VAL A 193 -3.28 12.80 0.47
CA VAL A 193 -3.90 12.93 1.79
C VAL A 193 -2.85 13.20 2.87
N CYS A 194 -1.84 12.34 2.98
CA CYS A 194 -0.80 12.46 4.02
C CYS A 194 0.52 13.08 3.53
N PHE A 195 0.68 13.29 2.22
CA PHE A 195 1.89 13.81 1.58
C PHE A 195 3.14 12.94 1.77
N GLU A 196 2.97 11.65 2.10
CA GLU A 196 4.08 10.70 2.10
C GLU A 196 4.27 10.05 0.73
N PHE A 197 5.52 9.86 0.34
CA PHE A 197 5.88 9.22 -0.92
C PHE A 197 5.41 7.75 -0.98
N LEU A 198 4.58 7.40 -1.95
CA LEU A 198 3.90 6.11 -1.99
C LEU A 198 4.84 4.93 -2.23
N PHE A 199 5.82 5.07 -3.13
CA PHE A 199 6.65 3.95 -3.58
C PHE A 199 7.53 3.35 -2.47
N GLU A 200 8.02 4.20 -1.56
CA GLU A 200 8.94 3.80 -0.48
C GLU A 200 8.26 3.64 0.89
N SER A 201 7.00 4.04 0.99
CA SER A 201 6.22 3.88 2.22
C SER A 201 6.05 2.41 2.58
N ARG A 202 5.97 2.14 3.89
CA ARG A 202 5.65 0.82 4.44
C ARG A 202 4.14 0.56 4.49
N SER A 203 3.35 1.61 4.36
CA SER A 203 1.90 1.54 4.45
C SER A 203 1.32 0.92 3.19
N ASP A 204 0.31 0.07 3.35
CA ASP A 204 -0.41 -0.53 2.23
C ASP A 204 -1.01 0.55 1.33
N VAL A 205 -0.94 0.31 0.02
CA VAL A 205 -1.48 1.21 -1.00
C VAL A 205 -2.65 0.55 -1.71
N THR A 206 -3.56 1.38 -2.21
CA THR A 206 -4.72 0.95 -2.97
C THR A 206 -4.88 1.78 -4.24
N VAL A 207 -5.20 1.09 -5.33
CA VAL A 207 -5.50 1.73 -6.62
C VAL A 207 -6.99 2.02 -6.67
N LEU A 208 -7.34 3.29 -6.74
CA LEU A 208 -8.72 3.75 -6.84
C LEU A 208 -9.33 3.36 -8.20
N PRO A 209 -10.67 3.32 -8.34
CA PRO A 209 -11.33 3.03 -9.62
C PRO A 209 -10.91 3.96 -10.76
N CYS A 210 -10.48 5.18 -10.45
CA CYS A 210 -9.97 6.14 -11.41
C CYS A 210 -8.50 5.90 -11.84
N GLY A 211 -7.81 4.92 -11.25
CA GLY A 211 -6.41 4.57 -11.52
C GLY A 211 -5.38 5.28 -10.65
N HIS A 212 -5.77 6.31 -9.89
CA HIS A 212 -4.87 6.96 -8.93
C HIS A 212 -4.62 6.06 -7.71
N THR A 213 -3.43 6.16 -7.12
CA THR A 213 -3.03 5.35 -5.97
C THR A 213 -2.93 6.21 -4.72
N ILE A 214 -3.44 5.73 -3.59
CA ILE A 214 -3.29 6.36 -2.27
C ILE A 214 -3.02 5.28 -1.20
N HIS A 215 -2.64 5.64 0.02
CA HIS A 215 -2.58 4.68 1.12
C HIS A 215 -3.96 4.14 1.48
N GLU A 216 -4.05 2.87 1.85
CA GLU A 216 -5.30 2.25 2.30
C GLU A 216 -5.85 2.91 3.57
N SER A 217 -4.97 3.28 4.51
CA SER A 217 -5.33 4.05 5.71
C SER A 217 -5.93 5.41 5.35
N CYS A 218 -5.34 6.13 4.40
CA CYS A 218 -5.87 7.40 3.91
C CYS A 218 -7.22 7.24 3.21
N LEU A 219 -7.42 6.17 2.41
CA LEU A 219 -8.74 5.88 1.83
C LEU A 219 -9.78 5.58 2.92
N LYS A 220 -9.38 4.90 4.00
CA LYS A 220 -10.27 4.65 5.15
C LYS A 220 -10.64 5.96 5.85
N GLU A 221 -9.67 6.82 6.13
CA GLU A 221 -9.89 8.14 6.74
C GLU A 221 -10.82 9.01 5.89
N MET A 222 -10.61 9.05 4.56
CA MET A 222 -11.53 9.72 3.64
C MET A 222 -12.96 9.20 3.79
N ARG A 223 -13.16 7.88 3.89
CA ARG A 223 -14.50 7.29 4.08
C ARG A 223 -15.11 7.64 5.43
N ASP A 224 -14.32 7.63 6.50
CA ASP A 224 -14.75 7.99 7.85
C ASP A 224 -15.17 9.47 7.94
N HIS A 225 -14.63 10.32 7.04
CA HIS A 225 -15.02 11.73 6.88
C HIS A 225 -16.00 12.00 5.73
N TYR A 226 -16.65 10.96 5.18
CA TYR A 226 -17.64 11.06 4.10
C TYR A 226 -17.10 11.69 2.80
N GLN A 227 -15.79 11.61 2.56
CA GLN A 227 -15.13 12.10 1.36
C GLN A 227 -14.99 10.97 0.34
N TYR A 228 -15.95 10.86 -0.58
CA TYR A 228 -15.96 9.79 -1.59
C TYR A 228 -15.43 10.21 -2.96
N ALA A 229 -14.88 11.42 -3.08
CA ALA A 229 -14.29 11.92 -4.32
C ALA A 229 -12.76 11.81 -4.26
N CYS A 230 -12.15 11.31 -5.33
CA CYS A 230 -10.71 11.24 -5.47
C CYS A 230 -10.13 12.66 -5.38
N PRO A 231 -9.14 12.93 -4.51
CA PRO A 231 -8.59 14.28 -4.34
C PRO A 231 -7.86 14.79 -5.58
N LEU A 232 -7.47 13.91 -6.51
CA LEU A 232 -6.74 14.26 -7.72
C LEU A 232 -7.64 14.57 -8.92
N CYS A 233 -8.78 13.88 -9.04
CA CYS A 233 -9.63 13.99 -10.24
C CYS A 233 -11.14 14.07 -9.97
N SER A 234 -11.54 14.10 -8.69
CA SER A 234 -12.92 14.19 -8.22
C SER A 234 -13.83 13.03 -8.61
N LYS A 235 -13.31 11.95 -9.22
CA LYS A 235 -14.08 10.72 -9.49
C LYS A 235 -14.43 9.99 -8.20
N SER A 236 -15.58 9.32 -8.18
CA SER A 236 -16.00 8.50 -7.05
C SER A 236 -14.97 7.40 -6.78
N VAL A 237 -14.59 7.22 -5.50
CA VAL A 237 -13.57 6.24 -5.08
C VAL A 237 -14.13 4.86 -4.78
N CYS A 238 -15.46 4.72 -4.72
CA CYS A 238 -16.17 3.47 -4.49
C CYS A 238 -17.52 3.47 -5.23
N ASP A 239 -18.26 2.36 -5.16
CA ASP A 239 -19.62 2.29 -5.67
C ASP A 239 -20.55 3.20 -4.85
N MET A 240 -21.18 4.17 -5.52
CA MET A 240 -22.09 5.16 -4.94
C MET A 240 -23.55 4.89 -5.32
N SER A 241 -23.87 3.76 -5.95
CA SER A 241 -25.22 3.46 -6.48
C SER A 241 -26.33 3.62 -5.45
N LYS A 242 -26.15 3.08 -4.23
CA LYS A 242 -27.11 3.25 -3.13
C LYS A 242 -27.28 4.69 -2.66
N VAL A 243 -26.23 5.51 -2.76
CA VAL A 243 -26.31 6.94 -2.44
C VAL A 243 -27.10 7.66 -3.53
N TRP A 244 -26.86 7.33 -4.79
CA TRP A 244 -27.62 7.87 -5.93
C TRP A 244 -29.10 7.51 -5.87
N GLU A 245 -29.45 6.29 -5.45
CA GLU A 245 -30.85 5.88 -5.21
C GLU A 245 -31.53 6.73 -4.13
N LYS A 246 -30.81 7.11 -3.07
CA LYS A 246 -31.35 8.02 -2.05
C LYS A 246 -31.58 9.42 -2.59
N ILE A 247 -30.67 9.92 -3.43
CA ILE A 247 -30.85 11.22 -4.11
C ILE A 247 -32.04 11.16 -5.07
N ASP A 248 -32.25 10.05 -5.78
CA ASP A 248 -33.44 9.85 -6.62
C ASP A 248 -34.74 9.99 -5.82
N MET A 249 -34.80 9.37 -4.62
CA MET A 249 -35.97 9.48 -3.74
C MET A 249 -36.18 10.92 -3.25
N GLU A 250 -35.11 11.62 -2.86
CA GLU A 250 -35.19 13.01 -2.39
C GLU A 250 -35.66 13.98 -3.49
N ILE A 251 -35.18 13.77 -4.72
CA ILE A 251 -35.63 14.52 -5.90
C ILE A 251 -37.12 14.30 -6.16
N ALA A 252 -37.59 13.05 -6.08
CA ALA A 252 -39.00 12.74 -6.26
C ALA A 252 -39.89 13.34 -5.15
N ALA A 253 -39.36 13.44 -3.92
CA ALA A 253 -40.05 14.02 -2.77
C ALA A 253 -40.06 15.56 -2.77
N THR A 254 -39.20 16.21 -3.56
CA THR A 254 -39.03 17.67 -3.58
C THR A 254 -39.32 18.26 -4.97
N PRO A 255 -40.60 18.39 -5.39
CA PRO A 255 -40.94 18.99 -6.68
C PRO A 255 -40.38 20.41 -6.85
N MET A 256 -39.83 20.72 -8.03
CA MET A 256 -39.27 22.03 -8.31
C MET A 256 -40.36 23.12 -8.40
N PRO A 257 -40.12 24.33 -7.84
CA PRO A 257 -41.05 25.46 -7.98
C PRO A 257 -41.24 25.88 -9.44
N GLU A 258 -42.41 26.44 -9.76
CA GLU A 258 -42.80 26.85 -11.12
C GLU A 258 -41.73 27.63 -11.90
N PRO A 259 -41.02 28.62 -11.33
CA PRO A 259 -40.00 29.38 -12.07
C PRO A 259 -38.82 28.53 -12.58
N TYR A 260 -38.63 27.34 -12.02
CA TYR A 260 -37.51 26.46 -12.31
C TYR A 260 -37.89 25.17 -13.03
N LEU A 261 -39.19 24.89 -13.23
CA LEU A 261 -39.66 23.65 -13.84
C LEU A 261 -39.01 23.37 -15.20
N ASN A 262 -38.86 24.39 -16.04
CA ASN A 262 -38.28 24.25 -17.38
C ASN A 262 -36.82 24.73 -17.45
N LYS A 263 -36.17 24.96 -16.30
CA LYS A 263 -34.79 25.41 -16.28
C LYS A 263 -33.87 24.26 -16.63
N MET A 264 -33.09 24.43 -17.68
CA MET A 264 -32.04 23.49 -18.09
C MET A 264 -30.67 24.02 -17.66
N VAL A 265 -29.76 23.10 -17.33
CA VAL A 265 -28.37 23.43 -16.99
C VAL A 265 -27.42 22.46 -17.67
N TRP A 266 -26.26 22.98 -18.08
CA TRP A 266 -25.15 22.17 -18.56
C TRP A 266 -24.35 21.62 -17.39
N ILE A 267 -24.09 20.33 -17.41
CA ILE A 267 -23.28 19.64 -16.42
C ILE A 267 -22.13 18.89 -17.05
N LEU A 268 -21.04 18.74 -16.31
CA LEU A 268 -19.99 17.76 -16.54
C LEU A 268 -20.06 16.70 -15.44
N CYS A 269 -20.13 15.42 -15.83
CA CYS A 269 -20.04 14.32 -14.87
C CYS A 269 -18.58 13.99 -14.56
N ASN A 270 -18.20 14.03 -13.29
CA ASN A 270 -16.83 13.70 -12.87
C ASN A 270 -16.54 12.20 -13.11
N ASP A 271 -17.50 11.31 -12.87
CA ASP A 271 -17.29 9.86 -12.98
C ASP A 271 -17.05 9.40 -14.43
N CYS A 272 -17.95 9.78 -15.35
CA CYS A 272 -17.88 9.34 -16.76
C CYS A 272 -17.27 10.37 -17.72
N GLY A 273 -17.01 11.60 -17.27
CA GLY A 273 -16.40 12.67 -18.08
C GLY A 273 -17.29 13.26 -19.17
N LYS A 274 -18.55 12.81 -19.32
CA LYS A 274 -19.46 13.34 -20.34
C LYS A 274 -20.14 14.63 -19.87
N SER A 275 -20.28 15.56 -20.80
CA SER A 275 -21.13 16.74 -20.64
C SER A 275 -22.54 16.45 -21.16
N SER A 276 -23.56 16.97 -20.48
CA SER A 276 -24.95 16.86 -20.91
C SER A 276 -25.76 18.05 -20.40
N GLU A 277 -26.78 18.45 -21.15
CA GLU A 277 -27.81 19.38 -20.68
C GLU A 277 -28.92 18.59 -19.99
N VAL A 278 -29.26 18.98 -18.75
CA VAL A 278 -30.22 18.28 -17.90
C VAL A 278 -31.17 19.25 -17.22
N GLN A 279 -32.33 18.75 -16.80
CA GLN A 279 -33.29 19.54 -16.04
C GLN A 279 -32.70 19.89 -14.67
N PHE A 280 -32.76 21.18 -14.33
CA PHE A 280 -32.22 21.70 -13.08
C PHE A 280 -33.06 21.24 -11.88
N HIS A 281 -32.42 20.57 -10.93
CA HIS A 281 -33.00 20.30 -9.61
C HIS A 281 -32.21 20.96 -8.48
N VAL A 282 -32.88 21.43 -7.42
CA VAL A 282 -32.19 22.09 -6.28
C VAL A 282 -31.28 21.12 -5.51
N VAL A 283 -31.67 19.85 -5.43
CA VAL A 283 -30.93 18.78 -4.71
C VAL A 283 -29.65 18.38 -5.45
N ALA A 284 -29.75 17.89 -6.69
CA ALA A 284 -28.60 17.42 -7.46
C ALA A 284 -28.93 17.27 -8.95
N GLN A 285 -27.91 17.26 -9.81
CA GLN A 285 -28.08 17.06 -11.26
C GLN A 285 -27.64 15.65 -11.67
N LYS A 286 -28.57 14.86 -12.25
CA LYS A 286 -28.29 13.47 -12.64
C LYS A 286 -27.58 13.40 -13.98
N CYS A 287 -26.47 12.68 -14.05
CA CYS A 287 -25.85 12.36 -15.34
C CYS A 287 -26.74 11.39 -16.14
N LEU A 288 -27.06 11.74 -17.39
CA LEU A 288 -27.88 10.89 -18.25
C LEU A 288 -27.19 9.60 -18.68
N ASN A 289 -25.84 9.62 -18.75
CA ASN A 289 -25.03 8.50 -19.23
C ASN A 289 -24.79 7.42 -18.17
N CYS A 290 -24.25 7.78 -17.00
CA CYS A 290 -23.90 6.80 -15.95
C CYS A 290 -24.79 6.90 -14.71
N LYS A 291 -25.83 7.75 -14.71
CA LYS A 291 -26.78 7.94 -13.61
C LYS A 291 -26.19 8.48 -12.29
N SER A 292 -24.89 8.78 -12.27
CA SER A 292 -24.21 9.42 -11.15
C SER A 292 -24.69 10.85 -10.91
N TYR A 293 -24.70 11.26 -9.65
CA TYR A 293 -24.88 12.66 -9.23
C TYR A 293 -23.56 13.37 -8.88
N ASN A 294 -22.41 12.72 -9.07
CA ASN A 294 -21.10 13.36 -8.98
C ASN A 294 -20.87 14.24 -10.23
N THR A 295 -21.56 15.36 -10.27
CA THR A 295 -21.63 16.27 -11.41
C THR A 295 -21.37 17.70 -10.96
N ARG A 296 -20.83 18.52 -11.86
CA ARG A 296 -20.67 19.97 -11.65
C ARG A 296 -21.37 20.73 -12.76
N GLN A 297 -22.05 21.81 -12.41
CA GLN A 297 -22.60 22.72 -13.41
C GLN A 297 -21.47 23.45 -14.11
N THR A 298 -21.49 23.44 -15.43
CA THR A 298 -20.60 24.24 -16.27
C THR A 298 -21.31 25.53 -16.64
N ARG A 299 -20.61 26.67 -16.63
CA ARG A 299 -21.21 27.97 -16.98
C ARG A 299 -21.73 27.92 -18.42
N SER A 300 -22.99 28.34 -18.58
CA SER A 300 -23.58 28.82 -19.84
C SER A 300 -23.00 30.17 -20.21
#